data_AF-A0A413FD99-F1
#
_entry.id   AF-A0A413FD99-F1
#
_cell.length_a   1.000
_cell.length_b   1.000
_cell.length_c   1.000
_cell.angle_alpha   90.00
_cell.angle_beta   90.00
_cell.angle_gamma   90.00
#
_symmetry.space_group_name_H-M   'P 1'
#
loop_
_entity.id
_entity.type
_entity.pdbx_description
1 polymer ?
#
loop_
_entity_poly.entity_id
_entity_poly.type
_entity_poly.pdbx_seq_one_letter_code
_entity_poly.pdbx_strand_id
1 'polypeptide(L)'
;MKKHFKKLAATSLAFTAALALTFPSYAAGWVQNPQGWWWRDEVNGSPVSCWRWLDGNGDGWAECYYFDYYGYMAENTTTPDGFQVDASGAWVVDGVVQTVYQDPAAQDQEEEPEEVWVDTTEENPSYRFFETDHYSQGTNKTLNLSDGSTKFWSSYLCLTGYDGFIKMDVKTRNKFRPETLVANVYSTNGTLTIYGDNDEELESFEFDYEDSIREIAVDVSDQSSITIKTSSGPHYMYFQYLKLEGQERYQ
;
A
#
# COMPACT_ATOMS: atom_id res chain seq x y z
N MET A 1 61.55 36.53 -36.45
CA MET A 1 61.89 35.40 -35.54
C MET A 1 60.75 34.37 -35.59
N LYS A 2 61.10 33.08 -35.59
CA LYS A 2 60.22 31.89 -35.58
C LYS A 2 59.22 31.98 -34.40
N LYS A 3 57.99 31.42 -34.39
CA LYS A 3 57.58 30.02 -34.62
C LYS A 3 56.04 29.92 -34.80
N HIS A 4 55.58 28.96 -35.61
CA HIS A 4 54.21 28.41 -35.62
C HIS A 4 53.87 27.65 -34.31
N PHE A 5 52.60 27.51 -33.92
CA PHE A 5 51.94 26.30 -33.37
C PHE A 5 50.43 26.60 -33.07
N LYS A 6 49.50 26.21 -33.95
CA LYS A 6 48.52 25.08 -33.85
C LYS A 6 47.32 25.27 -32.88
N LYS A 7 46.14 25.40 -33.51
CA LYS A 7 44.73 25.00 -33.18
C LYS A 7 44.31 24.49 -31.77
N LEU A 8 43.15 25.03 -31.35
CA LEU A 8 41.95 24.40 -30.71
C LEU A 8 42.09 23.50 -29.47
N ALA A 9 41.41 23.88 -28.37
CA ALA A 9 40.36 23.08 -27.72
C ALA A 9 39.73 23.87 -26.56
N ALA A 10 38.40 23.88 -26.49
CA ALA A 10 37.62 24.39 -25.37
C ALA A 10 37.51 23.32 -24.28
N THR A 11 37.50 23.71 -23.00
CA THR A 11 36.82 22.99 -21.91
C THR A 11 36.78 23.87 -20.66
N SER A 12 35.57 24.28 -20.30
CA SER A 12 35.20 24.96 -19.06
C SER A 12 35.22 23.98 -17.88
N LEU A 13 35.82 24.36 -16.75
CA LEU A 13 35.59 23.68 -15.48
C LEU A 13 35.03 24.69 -14.49
N ALA A 14 33.71 24.62 -14.27
CA ALA A 14 33.01 25.38 -13.26
C ALA A 14 33.34 24.78 -11.88
N PHE A 15 33.75 25.63 -10.94
CA PHE A 15 34.07 25.28 -9.57
C PHE A 15 32.79 25.48 -8.74
N THR A 16 32.06 24.41 -8.44
CA THR A 16 30.95 24.45 -7.48
C THR A 16 31.40 23.76 -6.20
N ALA A 17 31.68 24.55 -5.18
CA ALA A 17 32.00 24.08 -3.84
C ALA A 17 30.71 23.53 -3.18
N ALA A 18 30.68 22.23 -2.88
CA ALA A 18 29.66 21.65 -2.03
C ALA A 18 29.96 22.00 -0.57
N LEU A 19 29.09 22.80 0.07
CA LEU A 19 29.05 22.88 1.52
C LEU A 19 28.45 21.57 2.04
N ALA A 20 29.27 20.70 2.61
CA ALA A 20 28.79 19.61 3.44
C ALA A 20 28.22 20.22 4.74
N LEU A 21 26.90 20.24 4.86
CA LEU A 21 26.23 20.52 6.12
C LEU A 21 26.34 19.25 6.99
N THR A 22 27.20 19.27 8.00
CA THR A 22 27.24 18.21 9.02
C THR A 22 26.08 18.44 9.99
N PHE A 23 25.00 17.65 9.86
CA PHE A 23 23.98 17.59 10.89
C PHE A 23 24.50 16.73 12.07
N PRO A 24 24.21 17.08 13.33
CA PRO A 24 24.47 16.18 14.45
C PRO A 24 23.59 14.93 14.28
N SER A 25 24.22 13.75 14.19
CA SER A 25 23.52 12.47 14.36
C SER A 25 23.20 12.30 15.84
N TYR A 26 21.92 12.20 16.17
CA TYR A 26 21.48 11.82 17.52
C TYR A 26 21.41 10.29 17.56
N ALA A 27 22.46 9.66 18.11
CA ALA A 27 22.50 8.21 18.25
C ALA A 27 21.50 7.73 19.31
N ALA A 28 20.73 6.69 18.97
CA ALA A 28 19.87 6.01 19.93
C ALA A 28 20.70 5.35 21.04
N GLY A 29 20.18 5.28 22.27
CA GLY A 29 20.96 4.73 23.38
C GLY A 29 20.23 4.62 24.71
N TRP A 30 20.84 3.85 25.62
CA TRP A 30 20.39 3.68 27.00
C TRP A 30 20.57 4.95 27.81
N VAL A 31 19.53 5.31 28.57
CA VAL A 31 19.57 6.42 29.52
C VAL A 31 18.96 5.94 30.83
N GLN A 32 19.56 6.37 31.94
CA GLN A 32 19.13 5.98 33.28
C GLN A 32 18.69 7.20 34.10
N ASN A 33 17.66 7.00 34.92
CA ASN A 33 17.30 7.91 36.00
C ASN A 33 16.95 7.08 37.26
N PRO A 34 16.57 7.72 38.39
CA PRO A 34 16.23 6.99 39.61
C PRO A 34 15.02 6.04 39.50
N GLN A 35 14.16 6.21 38.50
CA GLN A 35 13.00 5.36 38.26
C GLN A 35 13.36 4.10 37.47
N GLY A 36 14.38 4.15 36.61
CA GLY A 36 14.86 3.01 35.85
C GLY A 36 15.64 3.39 34.59
N TRP A 37 15.85 2.39 33.73
CA TRP A 37 16.43 2.58 32.41
C TRP A 37 15.33 2.81 31.37
N TRP A 38 15.59 3.68 30.40
CA TRP A 38 14.78 3.79 29.19
C TRP A 38 15.69 3.82 27.96
N TRP A 39 15.10 3.59 26.79
CA TRP A 39 15.79 3.75 25.52
C TRP A 39 15.43 5.10 24.89
N ARG A 40 16.44 5.94 24.65
CA ARG A 40 16.27 7.19 23.90
C ARG A 40 16.49 6.90 22.42
N ASP A 41 15.47 7.12 21.61
CA ASP A 41 15.57 7.10 20.15
C ASP A 41 14.82 8.32 19.60
N GLU A 42 15.56 9.28 19.05
CA GLU A 42 14.99 10.53 18.52
C GLU A 42 14.48 10.35 17.08
N VAL A 43 14.81 9.24 16.42
CA VAL A 43 14.44 8.92 15.04
C VAL A 43 13.18 8.07 15.01
N ASN A 44 13.17 6.94 15.72
CA ASN A 44 12.05 6.00 15.74
C ASN A 44 11.08 6.20 16.92
N GLY A 45 11.43 7.10 17.85
CA GLY A 45 10.72 7.30 19.10
C GLY A 45 11.06 6.24 20.16
N SER A 46 11.05 6.66 21.43
CA SER A 46 11.30 5.77 22.56
C SER A 46 10.20 4.69 22.70
N PRO A 47 10.57 3.42 22.95
CA PRO A 47 9.61 2.32 23.09
C PRO A 47 8.76 2.46 24.35
N VAL A 48 7.46 2.16 24.24
CA VAL A 48 6.48 2.13 25.34
C VAL A 48 5.52 0.96 25.18
N SER A 49 5.20 0.26 26.27
CA SER A 49 4.30 -0.91 26.30
C SER A 49 4.63 -1.99 25.26
N CYS A 50 5.90 -2.24 24.98
CA CYS A 50 6.31 -3.15 23.91
C CYS A 50 7.66 -3.81 24.16
N TRP A 51 7.91 -4.88 23.42
CA TRP A 51 9.22 -5.52 23.32
C TRP A 51 10.04 -4.86 22.20
N ARG A 52 11.35 -4.74 22.42
CA ARG A 52 12.28 -4.22 21.42
C ARG A 52 13.60 -4.99 21.45
N TRP A 53 14.07 -5.38 20.27
CA TRP A 53 15.43 -5.86 20.06
C TRP A 53 16.37 -4.66 19.92
N LEU A 54 17.34 -4.54 20.81
CA LEU A 54 18.26 -3.42 20.86
C LEU A 54 19.70 -3.92 20.99
N ASP A 55 20.55 -3.60 20.01
CA ASP A 55 22.00 -3.73 20.15
C ASP A 55 22.52 -2.52 20.95
N GLY A 56 22.27 -2.56 22.26
CA GLY A 56 22.59 -1.45 23.15
C GLY A 56 24.09 -1.32 23.48
N ASN A 57 24.87 -2.36 23.18
CA ASN A 57 26.31 -2.42 23.45
C ASN A 57 27.16 -2.30 22.17
N GLY A 58 26.54 -2.35 20.99
CA GLY A 58 27.17 -2.19 19.68
C GLY A 58 28.03 -3.39 19.26
N ASP A 59 27.76 -4.59 19.78
CA ASP A 59 28.56 -5.79 19.48
C ASP A 59 28.04 -6.60 18.27
N GLY A 60 26.95 -6.14 17.65
CA GLY A 60 26.29 -6.78 16.52
C GLY A 60 25.28 -7.84 16.93
N TRP A 61 24.99 -8.02 18.22
CA TRP A 61 23.90 -8.86 18.70
C TRP A 61 22.95 -8.04 19.57
N ALA A 62 21.70 -7.97 19.15
CA ALA A 62 20.66 -7.33 19.93
C ALA A 62 20.04 -8.29 20.94
N GLU A 63 19.87 -7.83 22.18
CA GLU A 63 18.99 -8.46 23.17
C GLU A 63 17.57 -7.92 23.09
N CYS A 64 16.59 -8.68 23.60
CA CYS A 64 15.19 -8.29 23.64
C CYS A 64 14.80 -7.73 25.02
N TYR A 65 14.26 -6.51 25.05
CA TYR A 65 13.86 -5.82 26.28
C TYR A 65 12.39 -5.44 26.25
N TYR A 66 11.71 -5.53 27.40
CA TYR A 66 10.33 -5.06 27.55
C TYR A 66 10.29 -3.67 28.18
N PHE A 67 9.52 -2.76 27.59
CA PHE A 67 9.29 -1.42 28.10
C PHE A 67 7.85 -1.29 28.61
N ASP A 68 7.71 -0.77 29.82
CA ASP A 68 6.41 -0.56 30.46
C ASP A 68 5.63 0.60 29.81
N TYR A 69 4.45 0.90 30.38
CA TYR A 69 3.59 1.98 29.90
C TYR A 69 4.24 3.37 29.95
N TYR A 70 5.21 3.56 30.83
CA TYR A 70 5.95 4.82 30.97
C TYR A 70 7.27 4.84 30.17
N GLY A 71 7.59 3.76 29.47
CA GLY A 71 8.82 3.61 28.68
C GLY A 71 10.04 3.19 29.47
N TYR A 72 9.86 2.69 30.70
CA TYR A 72 10.94 2.12 31.49
C TYR A 72 11.10 0.63 31.19
N MET A 73 12.35 0.22 31.04
CA MET A 73 12.73 -1.17 30.82
C MET A 73 12.46 -1.98 32.10
N ALA A 74 11.86 -3.17 31.93
CA ALA A 74 11.65 -4.12 33.01
C ALA A 74 12.94 -4.91 33.28
N GLU A 75 13.42 -4.90 34.53
CA GLU A 75 14.61 -5.65 34.97
C GLU A 75 14.28 -6.62 36.11
N ASN A 76 14.90 -7.80 36.09
CA ASN A 76 14.84 -8.84 37.13
C ASN A 76 13.41 -9.18 37.58
N THR A 77 12.50 -9.34 36.62
CA THR A 77 11.06 -9.47 36.89
C THR A 77 10.37 -10.35 35.86
N THR A 78 9.08 -10.60 36.11
CA THR A 78 8.16 -11.17 35.12
C THR A 78 7.40 -10.03 34.45
N THR A 79 7.41 -9.97 33.13
CA THR A 79 6.67 -8.98 32.35
C THR A 79 5.15 -9.25 32.45
N PRO A 80 4.28 -8.26 32.17
CA PRO A 80 2.83 -8.42 32.27
C PRO A 80 2.23 -9.54 31.41
N ASP A 81 2.90 -9.86 30.29
CA ASP A 81 2.56 -10.96 29.37
C ASP A 81 3.18 -12.32 29.77
N GLY A 82 3.86 -12.39 30.91
CA GLY A 82 4.28 -13.64 31.55
C GLY A 82 5.69 -14.13 31.20
N PHE A 83 6.48 -13.36 30.45
CA PHE A 83 7.87 -13.71 30.15
C PHE A 83 8.83 -13.24 31.25
N GLN A 84 9.99 -13.89 31.36
CA GLN A 84 11.02 -13.54 32.33
C GLN A 84 12.08 -12.65 31.68
N VAL A 85 12.52 -11.63 32.42
CA VAL A 85 13.69 -10.81 32.08
C VAL A 85 14.72 -10.93 33.20
N ASP A 86 16.01 -10.98 32.84
CA ASP A 86 17.08 -11.12 33.81
C ASP A 86 17.47 -9.79 34.49
N ALA A 87 18.54 -9.79 35.29
CA ALA A 87 19.01 -8.60 36.00
C ALA A 87 19.56 -7.48 35.09
N SER A 88 19.81 -7.77 33.81
CA SER A 88 20.13 -6.76 32.80
C SER A 88 18.89 -6.28 32.04
N GLY A 89 17.73 -6.90 32.27
CA GLY A 89 16.47 -6.63 31.58
C GLY A 89 16.27 -7.41 30.29
N ALA A 90 17.21 -8.27 29.93
CA ALA A 90 17.14 -9.05 28.71
C ALA A 90 16.17 -10.22 28.88
N TRP A 91 15.37 -10.49 27.86
CA TRP A 91 14.46 -11.63 27.81
C TRP A 91 15.22 -12.94 27.94
N VAL A 92 14.75 -13.81 28.85
CA VAL A 92 15.30 -15.14 29.05
C VAL A 92 14.27 -16.25 28.82
N VAL A 93 14.73 -17.34 28.22
CA VAL A 93 14.01 -18.62 28.12
C VAL A 93 14.89 -19.67 28.78
N ASP A 94 14.36 -20.37 29.79
CA ASP A 94 15.08 -21.36 30.59
C ASP A 94 16.42 -20.84 31.16
N GLY A 95 16.48 -19.55 31.49
CA GLY A 95 17.68 -18.88 32.04
C GLY A 95 18.72 -18.47 31.01
N VAL A 96 18.43 -18.60 29.71
CA VAL A 96 19.31 -18.20 28.60
C VAL A 96 18.80 -16.92 27.95
N VAL A 97 19.66 -15.91 27.85
CA VAL A 97 19.37 -14.63 27.17
C VAL A 97 19.12 -14.87 25.68
N GLN A 98 18.06 -14.27 25.16
CA GLN A 98 17.71 -14.33 23.75
C GLN A 98 18.41 -13.19 23.00
N THR A 99 19.15 -13.54 21.93
CA THR A 99 19.91 -12.60 21.10
C THR A 99 19.63 -12.80 19.62
N VAL A 100 19.61 -11.72 18.83
CA VAL A 100 19.51 -11.75 17.36
C VAL A 100 20.67 -10.94 16.77
N TYR A 101 21.37 -11.49 15.78
CA TYR A 101 22.46 -10.79 15.09
C TYR A 101 21.90 -9.60 14.30
N GLN A 102 22.45 -8.41 14.54
CA GLN A 102 22.21 -7.19 13.78
C GLN A 102 23.53 -6.79 13.11
N ASP A 103 23.57 -6.79 11.78
CA ASP A 103 24.78 -6.40 11.04
C ASP A 103 25.07 -4.90 11.27
N PRO A 104 26.21 -4.50 11.88
CA PRO A 104 26.51 -3.10 12.13
C PRO A 104 26.70 -2.28 10.84
N ALA A 105 26.85 -2.92 9.67
CA ALA A 105 26.82 -2.25 8.37
C ALA A 105 25.41 -1.90 7.87
N ALA A 106 24.35 -2.40 8.53
CA ALA A 106 22.96 -2.13 8.17
C ALA A 106 22.40 -0.85 8.83
N GLN A 107 23.13 -0.19 9.74
CA GLN A 107 22.64 1.03 10.41
C GLN A 107 22.90 2.34 9.64
N ASP A 108 23.82 2.35 8.67
CA ASP A 108 24.08 3.51 7.78
C ASP A 108 23.68 3.24 6.31
N GLN A 109 22.93 2.16 6.08
CA GLN A 109 22.25 1.89 4.82
C GLN A 109 20.78 1.56 5.12
N GLU A 110 19.98 2.59 5.39
CA GLU A 110 18.63 2.58 4.81
C GLU A 110 18.81 2.71 3.30
N GLU A 111 19.22 1.61 2.64
CA GLU A 111 18.67 1.36 1.32
C GLU A 111 17.17 1.23 1.57
N GLU A 112 16.40 2.26 1.21
CA GLU A 112 14.96 2.11 1.13
C GLU A 112 14.72 0.76 0.45
N PRO A 113 13.94 -0.16 1.06
CA PRO A 113 13.72 -1.47 0.48
C PRO A 113 13.38 -1.23 -0.99
N GLU A 114 14.10 -1.89 -1.91
CA GLU A 114 13.81 -1.77 -3.35
C GLU A 114 12.30 -1.80 -3.47
N GLU A 115 11.69 -0.79 -4.10
CA GLU A 115 10.23 -0.75 -4.22
C GLU A 115 9.79 -1.98 -5.02
N VAL A 116 9.51 -3.08 -4.32
CA VAL A 116 9.04 -4.31 -4.93
C VAL A 116 7.56 -4.11 -5.15
N TRP A 117 7.26 -3.70 -6.37
CA TRP A 117 5.91 -3.67 -6.91
C TRP A 117 5.55 -5.08 -7.33
N VAL A 118 4.55 -5.67 -6.65
CA VAL A 118 4.02 -6.98 -6.97
C VAL A 118 2.65 -6.82 -7.60
N ASP A 119 2.44 -7.46 -8.75
CA ASP A 119 1.13 -7.51 -9.38
C ASP A 119 0.13 -8.17 -8.41
N THR A 120 -0.94 -7.46 -8.11
CA THR A 120 -1.99 -7.91 -7.20
C THR A 120 -3.35 -7.49 -7.73
N THR A 121 -4.39 -8.05 -7.11
CA THR A 121 -5.79 -7.71 -7.41
C THR A 121 -6.44 -7.21 -6.13
N GLU A 122 -7.03 -6.02 -6.21
CA GLU A 122 -7.86 -5.49 -5.13
C GLU A 122 -9.22 -6.21 -5.14
N GLU A 123 -9.46 -7.09 -4.16
CA GLU A 123 -10.65 -7.96 -4.12
C GLU A 123 -11.98 -7.21 -3.90
N ASN A 124 -11.94 -5.95 -3.41
CA ASN A 124 -13.16 -5.17 -3.17
C ASN A 124 -12.94 -3.65 -3.34
N PRO A 125 -12.94 -3.11 -4.57
CA PRO A 125 -12.74 -1.69 -4.82
C PRO A 125 -13.94 -0.80 -4.50
N SER A 126 -15.01 -1.33 -3.90
CA SER A 126 -16.20 -0.53 -3.57
C SER A 126 -15.93 0.57 -2.54
N TYR A 127 -14.91 0.43 -1.70
CA TYR A 127 -14.51 1.49 -0.76
C TYR A 127 -13.94 2.74 -1.45
N ARG A 128 -13.62 2.65 -2.75
CA ARG A 128 -13.15 3.77 -3.56
C ARG A 128 -14.28 4.61 -4.16
N PHE A 129 -15.53 4.19 -3.99
CA PHE A 129 -16.68 4.92 -4.52
C PHE A 129 -16.90 6.21 -3.72
N PHE A 130 -17.02 7.33 -4.42
CA PHE A 130 -17.21 8.64 -3.76
C PHE A 130 -18.42 9.43 -4.28
N GLU A 131 -18.97 9.06 -5.44
CA GLU A 131 -20.19 9.65 -5.99
C GLU A 131 -20.96 8.57 -6.76
N THR A 132 -22.28 8.48 -6.57
CA THR A 132 -23.12 7.48 -7.23
C THR A 132 -24.51 8.04 -7.51
N ASP A 133 -25.13 7.62 -8.61
CA ASP A 133 -26.55 7.85 -8.86
C ASP A 133 -27.19 6.64 -9.57
N HIS A 134 -28.48 6.42 -9.30
CA HIS A 134 -29.27 5.28 -9.80
C HIS A 134 -28.57 3.92 -9.63
N TYR A 135 -27.92 3.75 -8.48
CA TYR A 135 -27.11 2.59 -8.14
C TYR A 135 -27.74 1.80 -6.98
N SER A 136 -27.65 0.46 -7.04
CA SER A 136 -28.07 -0.41 -5.95
C SER A 136 -27.06 -1.53 -5.66
N GLN A 137 -26.95 -1.89 -4.38
CA GLN A 137 -26.27 -3.09 -3.89
C GLN A 137 -27.28 -4.01 -3.23
N GLY A 138 -27.10 -5.32 -3.37
CA GLY A 138 -27.98 -6.27 -2.70
C GLY A 138 -27.49 -7.71 -2.71
N THR A 139 -28.23 -8.55 -1.99
CA THR A 139 -28.14 -10.01 -2.02
C THR A 139 -29.54 -10.54 -2.36
N ASN A 140 -29.72 -11.27 -3.47
CA ASN A 140 -31.05 -11.79 -3.85
C ASN A 140 -31.05 -13.29 -4.16
N LYS A 141 -32.13 -13.98 -3.76
CA LYS A 141 -32.40 -15.41 -3.98
C LYS A 141 -33.64 -15.59 -4.87
N THR A 142 -33.55 -16.19 -6.06
CA THR A 142 -34.58 -17.14 -6.59
C THR A 142 -33.99 -17.99 -7.74
N LEU A 143 -34.54 -19.19 -7.96
CA LEU A 143 -34.14 -20.25 -8.90
C LEU A 143 -34.95 -20.14 -10.21
N ASN A 144 -34.34 -20.29 -11.39
CA ASN A 144 -35.06 -20.51 -12.64
C ASN A 144 -35.16 -22.02 -12.92
N LEU A 145 -36.39 -22.54 -12.98
CA LEU A 145 -36.71 -23.97 -13.05
C LEU A 145 -37.07 -24.46 -14.46
N SER A 146 -36.91 -23.63 -15.49
CA SER A 146 -37.43 -23.89 -16.85
C SER A 146 -36.39 -24.22 -17.92
N ASP A 147 -35.14 -23.75 -17.80
CA ASP A 147 -34.10 -23.92 -18.82
C ASP A 147 -32.77 -24.46 -18.27
N GLY A 148 -32.71 -24.76 -16.97
CA GLY A 148 -31.49 -25.24 -16.33
C GLY A 148 -30.37 -24.19 -16.23
N SER A 149 -30.61 -22.94 -16.65
CA SER A 149 -29.67 -21.84 -16.50
C SER A 149 -30.00 -21.04 -15.23
N THR A 150 -29.05 -21.06 -14.31
CA THR A 150 -28.90 -20.09 -13.21
C THR A 150 -27.38 -19.95 -13.02
N LYS A 151 -26.76 -18.82 -12.66
CA LYS A 151 -27.07 -17.93 -11.53
C LYS A 151 -25.88 -16.96 -11.34
N PHE A 152 -26.07 -15.81 -10.69
CA PHE A 152 -25.04 -15.22 -9.82
C PHE A 152 -25.31 -15.58 -8.34
N TRP A 153 -24.24 -15.97 -7.62
CA TRP A 153 -24.24 -16.44 -6.22
C TRP A 153 -23.45 -15.51 -5.27
N SER A 154 -23.07 -14.31 -5.71
CA SER A 154 -22.25 -13.33 -4.98
C SER A 154 -22.98 -12.00 -4.81
N SER A 155 -22.47 -11.14 -3.93
CA SER A 155 -22.84 -9.72 -3.88
C SER A 155 -22.79 -9.13 -5.29
N TYR A 156 -23.81 -8.36 -5.68
CA TYR A 156 -23.85 -7.72 -7.00
C TYR A 156 -23.82 -6.20 -6.88
N LEU A 157 -23.21 -5.59 -7.88
CA LEU A 157 -23.31 -4.18 -8.23
C LEU A 157 -24.41 -4.04 -9.28
N CYS A 158 -25.34 -3.09 -9.16
CA CYS A 158 -26.28 -2.83 -10.24
C CYS A 158 -26.42 -1.34 -10.53
N LEU A 159 -26.11 -0.96 -11.77
CA LEU A 159 -26.45 0.34 -12.34
C LEU A 159 -27.83 0.24 -13.00
N THR A 160 -28.68 1.22 -12.74
CA THR A 160 -30.07 1.25 -13.25
C THR A 160 -30.35 2.55 -13.98
N GLY A 161 -31.33 2.51 -14.89
CA GLY A 161 -31.77 3.69 -15.61
C GLY A 161 -30.82 4.17 -16.72
N TYR A 162 -31.20 5.30 -17.33
CA TYR A 162 -30.61 5.82 -18.57
C TYR A 162 -29.34 6.66 -18.39
N ASP A 163 -28.91 6.89 -17.14
CA ASP A 163 -27.74 7.70 -16.79
C ASP A 163 -27.14 7.24 -15.45
N GLY A 164 -27.32 5.97 -15.08
CA GLY A 164 -26.80 5.43 -13.83
C GLY A 164 -25.27 5.46 -13.85
N PHE A 165 -24.67 5.94 -12.76
CA PHE A 165 -23.22 6.07 -12.69
C PHE A 165 -22.64 5.77 -11.31
N ILE A 166 -21.38 5.34 -11.31
CA ILE A 166 -20.52 5.24 -10.14
C ILE A 166 -19.20 5.94 -10.47
N LYS A 167 -18.77 6.85 -9.59
CA LYS A 167 -17.42 7.42 -9.64
C LYS A 167 -16.52 6.76 -8.61
N MET A 168 -15.32 6.41 -9.05
CA MET A 168 -14.31 5.70 -8.25
C MET A 168 -13.01 6.48 -8.20
N ASP A 169 -12.40 6.54 -7.02
CA ASP A 169 -11.03 7.03 -6.82
C ASP A 169 -10.02 5.93 -7.16
N VAL A 170 -9.38 6.08 -8.31
CA VAL A 170 -8.33 5.15 -8.81
C VAL A 170 -6.93 5.75 -8.67
N LYS A 171 -6.79 6.83 -7.89
CA LYS A 171 -5.50 7.46 -7.69
C LYS A 171 -4.54 6.51 -6.99
N THR A 172 -3.29 6.52 -7.44
CA THR A 172 -2.20 5.81 -6.76
C THR A 172 -2.09 6.34 -5.32
N ARG A 173 -2.14 5.42 -4.36
CA ARG A 173 -1.92 5.70 -2.92
C ARG A 173 -0.81 4.79 -2.44
N ASN A 174 -0.05 5.23 -1.44
CA ASN A 174 1.22 4.67 -0.91
C ASN A 174 1.41 3.14 -0.85
N LYS A 175 0.35 2.33 -0.99
CA LYS A 175 0.40 0.86 -0.99
C LYS A 175 -0.17 0.19 -2.23
N PHE A 176 -0.97 0.85 -3.08
CA PHE A 176 -1.53 0.24 -4.28
C PHE A 176 -1.66 1.25 -5.43
N ARG A 177 -1.18 0.84 -6.60
CA ARG A 177 -1.25 1.54 -7.88
C ARG A 177 -2.22 0.79 -8.79
N PRO A 178 -3.47 1.26 -8.94
CA PRO A 178 -4.39 0.69 -9.92
C PRO A 178 -3.87 0.90 -11.34
N GLU A 179 -3.96 -0.12 -12.18
CA GLU A 179 -3.56 -0.06 -13.59
C GLU A 179 -4.71 -0.46 -14.50
N THR A 180 -5.53 -1.44 -14.10
CA THR A 180 -6.64 -1.92 -14.93
C THR A 180 -7.89 -2.10 -14.09
N LEU A 181 -8.99 -1.51 -14.57
CA LEU A 181 -10.33 -1.85 -14.10
C LEU A 181 -10.80 -3.11 -14.80
N VAL A 182 -11.12 -4.15 -14.04
CA VAL A 182 -11.68 -5.39 -14.59
C VAL A 182 -13.07 -5.63 -14.01
N ALA A 183 -14.04 -5.91 -14.88
CA ALA A 183 -15.40 -6.17 -14.46
C ALA A 183 -16.05 -7.27 -15.29
N ASN A 184 -16.81 -8.16 -14.65
CA ASN A 184 -17.72 -9.04 -15.35
C ASN A 184 -19.13 -8.46 -15.30
N VAL A 185 -19.66 -8.13 -16.48
CA VAL A 185 -20.89 -7.37 -16.67
C VAL A 185 -21.92 -8.25 -17.37
N TYR A 186 -23.14 -8.24 -16.85
CA TYR A 186 -24.32 -8.79 -17.49
C TYR A 186 -25.31 -7.66 -17.81
N SER A 187 -25.68 -7.55 -19.09
CA SER A 187 -26.81 -6.76 -19.53
C SER A 187 -27.36 -7.31 -20.84
N THR A 188 -28.67 -7.15 -21.08
CA THR A 188 -29.33 -7.63 -22.30
C THR A 188 -29.40 -6.58 -23.40
N ASN A 189 -29.02 -5.33 -23.10
CA ASN A 189 -29.03 -4.21 -24.02
C ASN A 189 -28.19 -3.05 -23.47
N GLY A 190 -27.84 -2.11 -24.35
CA GLY A 190 -27.37 -0.80 -23.97
C GLY A 190 -25.87 -0.66 -23.83
N THR A 191 -25.46 0.56 -23.51
CA THR A 191 -24.05 0.98 -23.55
C THR A 191 -23.53 1.27 -22.16
N LEU A 192 -22.44 0.59 -21.79
CA LEU A 192 -21.60 0.95 -20.65
C LEU A 192 -20.40 1.73 -21.14
N THR A 193 -20.19 2.93 -20.63
CA THR A 193 -19.03 3.76 -20.98
C THR A 193 -18.22 4.07 -19.73
N ILE A 194 -16.90 3.92 -19.83
CA ILE A 194 -15.95 4.27 -18.77
C ILE A 194 -15.29 5.59 -19.15
N TYR A 195 -15.45 6.59 -18.29
CA TYR A 195 -14.82 7.89 -18.44
C TYR A 195 -13.68 8.04 -17.42
N GLY A 196 -12.59 8.70 -17.84
CA GLY A 196 -11.45 9.06 -17.00
C GLY A 196 -11.56 10.48 -16.46
N ASP A 197 -10.41 11.05 -16.13
CA ASP A 197 -10.28 12.43 -15.68
C ASP A 197 -10.76 13.41 -16.78
N ASN A 198 -11.40 14.51 -16.35
CA ASN A 198 -12.00 15.52 -17.24
C ASN A 198 -13.11 14.98 -18.18
N ASP A 199 -13.78 13.90 -17.79
CA ASP A 199 -14.84 13.24 -18.57
C ASP A 199 -14.37 12.74 -19.95
N GLU A 200 -13.08 12.39 -20.09
CA GLU A 200 -12.55 11.74 -21.28
C GLU A 200 -13.09 10.31 -21.39
N GLU A 201 -13.60 9.92 -22.56
CA GLU A 201 -14.05 8.55 -22.80
C GLU A 201 -12.84 7.62 -22.97
N LEU A 202 -12.67 6.66 -22.05
CA LEU A 202 -11.60 5.67 -22.11
C LEU A 202 -12.03 4.49 -22.99
N GLU A 203 -13.20 3.91 -22.69
CA GLU A 203 -13.74 2.79 -23.45
C GLU A 203 -15.26 2.68 -23.32
N SER A 204 -15.90 2.13 -24.35
CA SER A 204 -17.35 1.96 -24.43
C SER A 204 -17.71 0.56 -24.92
N PHE A 205 -18.70 -0.05 -24.25
CA PHE A 205 -19.13 -1.42 -24.47
C PHE A 205 -20.63 -1.47 -24.76
N GLU A 206 -20.96 -1.93 -25.96
CA GLU A 206 -22.34 -2.22 -26.36
C GLU A 206 -22.71 -3.65 -25.96
N PHE A 207 -23.84 -3.79 -25.28
CA PHE A 207 -24.44 -5.05 -24.90
C PHE A 207 -25.71 -5.29 -25.70
N ASP A 208 -25.95 -6.55 -26.03
CA ASP A 208 -27.18 -7.01 -26.65
C ASP A 208 -27.58 -8.39 -26.11
N TYR A 209 -28.67 -8.95 -26.63
CA TYR A 209 -29.19 -10.22 -26.14
C TYR A 209 -28.28 -11.42 -26.48
N GLU A 210 -27.51 -11.34 -27.56
CA GLU A 210 -26.64 -12.42 -28.03
C GLU A 210 -25.32 -12.44 -27.26
N ASP A 211 -24.81 -11.27 -26.85
CA ASP A 211 -23.59 -11.11 -26.04
C ASP A 211 -23.88 -10.47 -24.68
N SER A 212 -24.77 -11.11 -23.93
CA SER A 212 -25.32 -10.53 -22.70
C SER A 212 -24.38 -10.56 -21.49
N ILE A 213 -23.31 -11.37 -21.51
CA ILE A 213 -22.31 -11.48 -20.43
C ILE A 213 -20.92 -11.30 -21.02
N ARG A 214 -20.15 -10.32 -20.49
CA ARG A 214 -18.79 -10.06 -20.92
C ARG A 214 -17.88 -9.66 -19.75
N GLU A 215 -16.62 -10.10 -19.81
CA GLU A 215 -15.54 -9.53 -19.01
C GLU A 215 -14.89 -8.37 -19.75
N ILE A 216 -14.82 -7.20 -19.11
CA ILE A 216 -14.20 -5.99 -19.64
C ILE A 216 -12.94 -5.67 -18.83
N ALA A 217 -11.95 -5.08 -19.49
CA ALA A 217 -10.71 -4.63 -18.89
C ALA A 217 -10.35 -3.27 -19.50
N VAL A 218 -10.22 -2.24 -18.67
CA VAL A 218 -9.95 -0.85 -19.11
C VAL A 218 -8.70 -0.33 -18.40
N ASP A 219 -7.74 0.21 -19.15
CA ASP A 219 -6.55 0.87 -18.59
C ASP A 219 -6.97 2.15 -17.84
N VAL A 220 -6.54 2.24 -16.59
CA VAL A 220 -6.80 3.36 -15.69
C VAL A 220 -5.51 3.87 -15.03
N SER A 221 -4.35 3.42 -15.52
CA SER A 221 -3.04 3.62 -14.90
C SER A 221 -2.59 5.09 -14.83
N ASP A 222 -3.14 5.93 -15.70
CA ASP A 222 -2.88 7.37 -15.78
C ASP A 222 -4.01 8.24 -15.20
N GLN A 223 -5.05 7.61 -14.63
CA GLN A 223 -6.24 8.29 -14.12
C GLN A 223 -6.19 8.50 -12.60
N SER A 224 -6.74 9.62 -12.13
CA SER A 224 -7.00 9.85 -10.70
C SER A 224 -8.39 9.40 -10.28
N SER A 225 -9.35 9.49 -11.21
CA SER A 225 -10.73 9.08 -11.02
C SER A 225 -11.30 8.50 -12.30
N ILE A 226 -12.29 7.61 -12.14
CA ILE A 226 -13.09 7.11 -13.26
C ILE A 226 -14.57 7.23 -12.96
N THR A 227 -15.37 7.31 -14.02
CA THR A 227 -16.83 7.23 -13.97
C THR A 227 -17.29 6.05 -14.82
N ILE A 228 -17.88 5.06 -14.17
CA ILE A 228 -18.58 3.94 -14.83
C ILE A 228 -20.02 4.40 -15.06
N LYS A 229 -20.44 4.57 -16.31
CA LYS A 229 -21.74 5.18 -16.64
C LYS A 229 -22.53 4.38 -17.67
N THR A 230 -23.85 4.31 -17.48
CA THR A 230 -24.78 3.87 -18.53
C THR A 230 -25.16 5.05 -19.42
N SER A 231 -25.04 4.90 -20.74
CA SER A 231 -25.17 6.01 -21.70
C SER A 231 -26.39 5.86 -22.60
N SER A 232 -26.72 4.63 -22.99
CA SER A 232 -27.88 4.33 -23.84
C SER A 232 -28.54 3.01 -23.40
N GLY A 233 -29.87 3.03 -23.26
CA GLY A 233 -30.79 1.96 -22.81
C GLY A 233 -30.24 0.59 -22.37
N PRO A 234 -30.07 0.39 -21.05
CA PRO A 234 -30.79 -0.67 -20.34
C PRO A 234 -31.50 -0.17 -19.06
N HIS A 235 -32.44 -0.97 -18.56
CA HIS A 235 -33.02 -0.74 -17.24
C HIS A 235 -32.09 -1.21 -16.10
N TYR A 236 -31.22 -2.19 -16.37
CA TYR A 236 -30.32 -2.80 -15.39
C TYR A 236 -29.02 -3.31 -16.06
N MET A 237 -27.87 -2.90 -15.54
CA MET A 237 -26.58 -3.56 -15.77
C MET A 237 -26.09 -4.13 -14.44
N TYR A 238 -25.73 -5.41 -14.44
CA TYR A 238 -25.28 -6.12 -13.25
C TYR A 238 -23.80 -6.41 -13.37
N PHE A 239 -23.02 -6.11 -12.33
CA PHE A 239 -21.63 -6.51 -12.26
C PHE A 239 -21.53 -7.66 -11.27
N GLN A 240 -21.09 -8.82 -11.75
CA GLN A 240 -20.82 -9.99 -10.91
C GLN A 240 -19.69 -9.69 -9.93
N TYR A 241 -18.66 -9.06 -10.47
CA TYR A 241 -17.53 -8.56 -9.73
C TYR A 241 -17.01 -7.31 -10.42
N LEU A 242 -16.36 -6.48 -9.63
CA LEU A 242 -15.61 -5.30 -10.06
C LEU A 242 -14.31 -5.35 -9.26
N LYS A 243 -13.17 -5.33 -9.93
CA LYS A 243 -11.85 -5.40 -9.29
C LYS A 243 -10.88 -4.41 -9.95
N LEU A 244 -9.88 -4.00 -9.20
CA LEU A 244 -8.74 -3.26 -9.75
C LEU A 244 -7.54 -4.18 -9.75
N GLU A 245 -6.92 -4.35 -10.91
CA GLU A 245 -5.62 -4.98 -11.05
C GLU A 245 -4.56 -3.89 -11.10
N GLY A 246 -3.40 -4.17 -10.53
CA GLY A 246 -2.31 -3.21 -10.47
C GLY A 246 -1.21 -3.68 -9.53
N GLN A 247 -0.41 -2.76 -9.04
CA GLN A 247 0.77 -3.09 -8.26
C GLN A 247 0.62 -2.68 -6.81
N GLU A 248 0.93 -3.60 -5.89
CA GLU A 248 1.05 -3.29 -4.45
C GLU A 248 2.52 -3.17 -4.06
N ARG A 249 2.82 -2.15 -3.25
CA ARG A 249 4.16 -1.93 -2.73
C ARG A 249 4.38 -2.85 -1.53
N TYR A 250 5.23 -3.86 -1.69
CA TYR A 250 5.73 -4.65 -0.57
C TYR A 250 6.80 -3.82 0.18
N GLN A 251 6.69 -3.79 1.51
CA GLN A 251 7.70 -3.24 2.42
C GLN A 251 8.56 -4.38 2.97
#